data_AF-A0A7L0L1R4-F1
#
_entry.id   AF-A0A7L0L1R4-F1
#
_cell.length_a   1.000
_cell.length_b   1.000
_cell.length_c   1.000
_cell.angle_alpha   90.00
_cell.angle_beta   90.00
_cell.angle_gamma   90.00
#
_symmetry.space_group_name_H-M   'P 1'
#
loop_
_entity.id
_entity.type
_entity.pdbx_description
1 polymer ?
#
loop_
_entity_poly.entity_id
_entity_poly.type
_entity_poly.pdbx_seq_one_letter_code
_entity_poly.pdbx_strand_id
1 'polypeptide(L)'
;VFLGSGLSPEPRSRAVEQVLLRCSEGSLHWMYPARALRVLLEPNLASARRTTVCIKPARDFQGASIYVERAGQLHLVVSEAQGARPRHVSCFSAHSPRRVALFLQASPQRDISRRTASFQYELLSNHSAAGPDFTTMALVKAMCRPCDNMELLMAICSSDFVVKGSIRNVSHDSENHMSQVDVSVQKVYRQKNQIFQQEEGSGEWRGPIQTLLQCQVKKGGGDFLFTGNEHFGEAWLGCAPRFKDFTLVYQAARERGANPCEFELN
;
A
#
# COMPACT_ATOMS: atom_id res chain seq x y z
N VAL A 1 8.40 5.82 10.04
CA VAL A 1 9.40 4.73 9.97
C VAL A 1 9.91 4.45 11.37
N PHE A 2 10.00 3.18 11.79
CA PHE A 2 10.72 2.76 12.99
C PHE A 2 12.02 2.07 12.59
N LEU A 3 13.12 2.44 13.26
CA LEU A 3 14.44 1.82 13.11
C LEU A 3 14.87 1.32 14.49
N GLY A 4 15.20 0.03 14.60
CA GLY A 4 15.66 -0.58 15.85
C GLY A 4 16.73 -1.65 15.63
N SER A 5 17.40 -2.03 16.71
CA SER A 5 18.43 -3.07 16.71
C SER A 5 18.15 -4.08 17.82
N GLY A 6 18.30 -5.38 17.54
CA GLY A 6 18.22 -6.43 18.55
C GLY A 6 19.48 -6.55 19.42
N LEU A 7 20.58 -5.89 19.03
CA LEU A 7 21.81 -5.82 19.82
C LEU A 7 21.61 -4.87 21.01
N SER A 8 20.99 -5.36 22.07
CA SER A 8 20.89 -4.64 23.35
C SER A 8 22.22 -4.72 24.11
N PRO A 9 22.69 -3.62 24.72
CA PRO A 9 23.88 -3.61 25.59
C PRO A 9 23.69 -4.37 26.91
N GLU A 10 22.48 -4.82 27.24
CA GLU A 10 22.17 -5.59 28.45
C GLU A 10 21.91 -7.09 28.14
N PRO A 11 22.97 -7.92 28.04
CA PRO A 11 22.86 -9.32 27.63
C PRO A 11 22.08 -10.21 28.62
N ARG A 12 21.86 -9.75 29.86
CA ARG A 12 21.13 -10.51 30.91
C ARG A 12 19.64 -10.20 30.99
N SER A 13 19.17 -9.11 30.38
CA SER A 13 17.74 -8.80 30.36
C SER A 13 17.03 -9.80 29.45
N ARG A 14 16.14 -10.63 29.98
CA ARG A 14 15.24 -11.48 29.16
C ARG A 14 13.99 -10.73 28.70
N ALA A 15 13.97 -9.41 28.87
CA ALA A 15 12.81 -8.60 28.54
C ALA A 15 12.57 -8.58 27.03
N VAL A 16 11.30 -8.75 26.65
CA VAL A 16 10.83 -8.48 25.30
C VAL A 16 10.71 -6.97 25.16
N GLU A 17 11.40 -6.41 24.17
CA GLU A 17 11.28 -4.98 23.88
C GLU A 17 9.88 -4.68 23.33
N GLN A 18 9.30 -3.55 23.74
CA GLN A 18 8.01 -3.10 23.24
C GLN A 18 8.14 -1.75 22.57
N VAL A 19 7.59 -1.65 21.36
CA VAL A 19 7.54 -0.42 20.57
C VAL A 19 6.09 -0.05 20.33
N LEU A 20 5.75 1.22 20.55
CA LEU A 20 4.43 1.78 20.30
C LEU A 20 4.45 2.62 19.02
N LEU A 21 3.60 2.28 18.04
CA LEU A 21 3.42 3.03 16.79
C LEU A 21 1.99 3.56 16.71
N ARG A 22 1.85 4.85 16.42
CA ARG A 22 0.56 5.56 16.38
C ARG A 22 0.07 5.93 14.98
N CYS A 23 0.81 5.52 13.95
CA CYS A 23 0.45 5.79 12.56
C CYS A 23 -0.50 4.70 12.04
N SER A 24 -1.37 5.06 11.10
CA SER A 24 -2.21 4.11 10.35
C SER A 24 -1.45 3.36 9.27
N GLU A 25 -0.25 3.83 8.91
CA GLU A 25 0.65 3.20 7.96
C GLU A 25 2.10 3.50 8.34
N GLY A 26 3.03 2.64 7.93
CA GLY A 26 4.45 2.90 8.09
C GLY A 26 5.33 1.70 7.82
N SER A 27 6.62 1.85 8.11
CA SER A 27 7.61 0.77 8.01
C SER A 27 8.33 0.55 9.33
N LEU A 28 8.75 -0.69 9.53
CA LEU A 28 9.57 -1.16 10.64
C LEU A 28 10.82 -1.83 10.07
N HIS A 29 11.99 -1.43 10.56
CA HIS A 29 13.26 -2.08 10.25
C HIS A 29 13.95 -2.49 11.55
N TRP A 30 14.07 -3.79 11.76
CA TRP A 30 14.74 -4.36 12.93
C TRP A 30 16.02 -5.06 12.51
N MET A 31 17.15 -4.41 12.76
CA MET A 31 18.48 -4.92 12.43
C MET A 31 18.99 -5.86 13.53
N TYR A 32 19.75 -6.88 13.13
CA TYR A 32 20.27 -7.89 14.05
C TYR A 32 19.19 -8.45 14.99
N PRO A 33 18.07 -9.00 14.46
CA PRO A 33 17.01 -9.57 15.29
C PRO A 33 17.55 -10.50 16.37
N ALA A 34 17.21 -10.21 17.62
CA ALA A 34 17.58 -11.05 18.76
C ALA A 34 16.38 -11.17 19.71
N ARG A 35 16.13 -12.38 20.21
CA ARG A 35 15.00 -12.70 21.11
C ARG A 35 13.64 -12.41 20.46
N ALA A 36 12.93 -11.37 20.91
CA ALA A 36 11.61 -11.01 20.41
C ALA A 36 11.33 -9.51 20.58
N LEU A 37 10.47 -8.98 19.72
CA LEU A 37 10.02 -7.59 19.71
C LEU A 37 8.48 -7.56 19.67
N ARG A 38 7.85 -6.84 20.60
CA ARG A 38 6.41 -6.61 20.62
C ARG A 38 6.10 -5.24 20.03
N VAL A 39 5.39 -5.20 18.92
CA VAL A 39 5.01 -3.95 18.25
C VAL A 39 3.53 -3.70 18.50
N LEU A 40 3.22 -2.60 19.16
CA LEU A 40 1.86 -2.18 19.45
C LEU A 40 1.45 -1.09 18.46
N LEU A 41 0.45 -1.38 17.63
CA LEU A 41 -0.16 -0.45 16.69
C LEU A 41 -1.41 0.14 17.34
N GLU A 42 -1.37 1.44 17.64
CA GLU A 42 -2.47 2.21 18.23
C GLU A 42 -2.72 3.49 17.43
N PRO A 43 -3.26 3.37 16.21
CA PRO A 43 -3.62 4.55 15.43
C PRO A 43 -4.76 5.31 16.10
N ASN A 44 -4.80 6.63 15.92
CA ASN A 44 -5.92 7.45 16.38
C ASN A 44 -7.14 7.29 15.45
N LEU A 45 -7.78 6.12 15.50
CA LEU A 45 -8.99 5.78 14.76
C LEU A 45 -10.21 6.01 15.66
N ALA A 46 -10.63 7.27 15.80
CA ALA A 46 -11.69 7.68 16.72
C ALA A 46 -13.02 6.91 16.54
N SER A 47 -13.32 6.43 15.32
CA SER A 47 -14.61 5.84 14.92
C SER A 47 -14.52 4.45 14.26
N ALA A 48 -13.36 3.78 14.26
CA ALA A 48 -13.23 2.46 13.62
C ALA A 48 -13.93 1.35 14.43
N ARG A 49 -14.86 0.64 13.79
CA ARG A 49 -15.54 -0.54 14.37
C ARG A 49 -14.79 -1.84 14.10
N ARG A 50 -14.16 -1.92 12.93
CA ARG A 50 -13.29 -3.02 12.51
C ARG A 50 -12.03 -2.44 11.89
N THR A 51 -10.90 -3.05 12.23
CA THR A 51 -9.59 -2.67 11.71
C THR A 51 -8.98 -3.90 11.08
N THR A 52 -8.60 -3.81 9.82
CA THR A 52 -7.81 -4.84 9.14
C THR A 52 -6.38 -4.33 9.06
N VAL A 53 -5.43 -5.18 9.44
CA VAL A 53 -4.00 -4.87 9.33
C VAL A 53 -3.43 -5.69 8.21
N CYS A 54 -2.73 -5.04 7.30
CA CYS A 54 -2.02 -5.65 6.20
C CYS A 54 -0.53 -5.45 6.38
N ILE A 55 0.25 -6.50 6.20
CA ILE A 55 1.71 -6.50 6.35
C ILE A 55 2.34 -6.94 5.04
N LYS A 56 3.31 -6.16 4.57
CA LYS A 56 4.13 -6.47 3.40
C LYS A 56 5.59 -6.59 3.83
N PRO A 57 6.16 -7.80 3.86
CA PRO A 57 7.59 -7.96 4.13
C PRO A 57 8.42 -7.38 2.98
N ALA A 58 9.59 -6.83 3.31
CA ALA A 58 10.58 -6.45 2.32
C ALA A 58 11.14 -7.70 1.62
N ARG A 59 11.71 -7.52 0.42
CA ARG A 59 12.31 -8.62 -0.35
C ARG A 59 13.47 -9.29 0.39
N ASP A 60 14.18 -8.53 1.21
CA ASP A 60 15.32 -8.93 2.02
C ASP A 60 14.95 -9.21 3.49
N PHE A 61 13.66 -9.35 3.80
CA PHE A 61 13.20 -9.68 5.15
C PHE A 61 13.83 -11.00 5.64
N GLN A 62 14.59 -10.91 6.72
CA GLN A 62 15.33 -12.05 7.28
C GLN A 62 15.53 -11.92 8.80
N GLY A 63 15.72 -13.06 9.47
CA GLY A 63 16.10 -13.13 10.87
C GLY A 63 14.93 -13.09 11.86
N ALA A 64 13.68 -13.05 11.40
CA ALA A 64 12.53 -13.12 12.29
C ALA A 64 11.28 -13.71 11.60
N SER A 65 10.30 -14.14 12.41
CA SER A 65 8.93 -14.43 11.96
C SER A 65 7.94 -13.51 12.68
N ILE A 66 6.84 -13.16 12.01
CA ILE A 66 5.83 -12.22 12.51
C ILE A 66 4.57 -13.00 12.89
N TYR A 67 4.10 -12.79 14.11
CA TYR A 67 2.90 -13.40 14.67
C TYR A 67 1.90 -12.36 15.14
N VAL A 68 0.64 -12.77 15.17
CA VAL A 68 -0.48 -11.99 15.71
C VAL A 68 -1.26 -12.81 16.71
N GLU A 69 -1.75 -12.16 17.76
CA GLU A 69 -2.60 -12.84 18.74
C GLU A 69 -4.05 -12.90 18.26
N ARG A 70 -4.64 -14.10 18.23
CA ARG A 70 -6.07 -14.33 17.98
C ARG A 70 -6.59 -15.39 18.93
N ALA A 71 -7.66 -15.06 19.66
CA ALA A 71 -8.27 -15.93 20.66
C ALA A 71 -7.26 -16.50 21.68
N GLY A 72 -6.31 -15.65 22.13
CA GLY A 72 -5.27 -16.04 23.11
C GLY A 72 -4.15 -16.92 22.55
N GLN A 73 -4.09 -17.14 21.23
CA GLN A 73 -3.04 -17.91 20.57
C GLN A 73 -2.27 -17.07 19.55
N LEU A 74 -0.98 -17.35 19.37
CA LEU A 74 -0.16 -16.71 18.34
C LEU A 74 -0.32 -17.42 17.00
N HIS A 75 -0.71 -16.66 15.98
CA HIS A 75 -0.87 -17.12 14.60
C HIS A 75 0.24 -16.51 13.73
N LEU A 76 0.93 -17.37 12.97
CA LEU A 76 2.00 -16.95 12.06
C LEU A 76 1.42 -16.17 10.87
N VAL A 77 1.95 -14.98 10.61
CA VAL A 77 1.56 -14.12 9.47
C VAL A 77 2.65 -14.05 8.42
N VAL A 78 3.91 -13.91 8.85
CA VAL A 78 5.08 -13.89 7.96
C VAL A 78 6.11 -14.86 8.50
N SER A 79 6.54 -15.80 7.65
CA SER A 79 7.54 -16.81 7.97
C SER A 79 8.87 -16.49 7.30
N GLU A 80 9.98 -16.57 8.03
CA GLU A 80 11.32 -16.55 7.40
C GLU A 80 11.54 -17.79 6.52
N ALA A 81 11.17 -18.96 7.03
CA ALA A 81 11.50 -20.27 6.42
C ALA A 81 10.88 -20.53 5.04
N GLN A 82 9.82 -19.81 4.67
CA GLN A 82 9.18 -19.97 3.37
C GLN A 82 9.81 -19.07 2.29
N GLY A 83 10.85 -18.30 2.67
CA GLY A 83 11.31 -17.13 1.93
C GLY A 83 10.21 -16.06 1.94
N ALA A 84 10.56 -14.80 2.11
CA ALA A 84 9.60 -13.74 1.82
C ALA A 84 9.24 -13.85 0.33
N ARG A 85 8.09 -14.45 -0.02
CA ARG A 85 7.59 -14.41 -1.39
C ARG A 85 7.48 -12.93 -1.75
N PRO A 86 8.25 -12.44 -2.76
CA PRO A 86 8.22 -11.04 -3.12
C PRO A 86 6.77 -10.63 -3.38
N ARG A 87 6.31 -9.54 -2.76
CA ARG A 87 4.95 -8.96 -2.92
C ARG A 87 3.79 -9.66 -2.22
N HIS A 88 4.01 -10.70 -1.40
CA HIS A 88 2.91 -11.31 -0.64
C HIS A 88 2.47 -10.42 0.53
N VAL A 89 1.34 -9.73 0.38
CA VAL A 89 0.71 -8.96 1.45
C VAL A 89 -0.18 -9.89 2.28
N SER A 90 0.04 -9.92 3.59
CA SER A 90 -0.77 -10.70 4.52
C SER A 90 -1.70 -9.79 5.30
N CYS A 91 -3.01 -9.93 5.09
CA CYS A 91 -4.04 -9.12 5.76
C CYS A 91 -4.83 -9.93 6.77
N PHE A 92 -5.14 -9.32 7.91
CA PHE A 92 -5.87 -9.97 8.99
C PHE A 92 -6.73 -8.96 9.73
N SER A 93 -7.96 -9.36 10.08
CA SER A 93 -8.81 -8.54 10.95
C SER A 93 -8.28 -8.53 12.38
N ALA A 94 -8.20 -7.34 12.96
CA ALA A 94 -7.83 -7.11 14.34
C ALA A 94 -8.99 -7.46 15.28
N HIS A 95 -8.66 -8.09 16.40
CA HIS A 95 -9.64 -8.41 17.44
C HIS A 95 -10.10 -7.16 18.20
N SER A 96 -9.16 -6.26 18.53
CA SER A 96 -9.46 -4.93 19.07
C SER A 96 -9.23 -3.88 17.98
N PRO A 97 -10.24 -3.05 17.65
CA PRO A 97 -10.14 -2.10 16.55
C PRO A 97 -9.14 -0.95 16.84
N ARG A 98 -8.81 -0.70 18.11
CA ARG A 98 -7.95 0.42 18.52
C ARG A 98 -6.51 0.03 18.84
N ARG A 99 -6.23 -1.25 19.02
CA ARG A 99 -4.92 -1.74 19.48
C ARG A 99 -4.63 -3.10 18.87
N VAL A 100 -3.56 -3.18 18.09
CA VAL A 100 -3.09 -4.43 17.47
C VAL A 100 -1.67 -4.71 17.93
N ALA A 101 -1.41 -5.91 18.43
CA ALA A 101 -0.08 -6.35 18.81
C ALA A 101 0.49 -7.29 17.73
N LEU A 102 1.66 -6.95 17.21
CA LEU A 102 2.50 -7.85 16.42
C LEU A 102 3.62 -8.38 17.32
N PHE A 103 3.95 -9.65 17.17
CA PHE A 103 5.04 -10.29 17.89
C PHE A 103 6.06 -10.76 16.86
N LEU A 104 7.23 -10.15 16.85
CA LEU A 104 8.34 -10.55 16.03
C LEU A 104 9.22 -11.48 16.87
N GLN A 105 9.42 -12.70 16.42
CA GLN A 105 10.32 -13.65 17.07
C GLN A 105 11.57 -13.79 16.21
N ALA A 106 12.75 -13.52 16.80
CA ALA A 106 14.01 -13.70 16.11
C ALA A 106 14.27 -15.18 15.84
N SER A 107 14.76 -15.48 14.65
CA SER A 107 15.15 -16.81 14.27
C SER A 107 16.51 -17.18 14.85
N PRO A 108 16.76 -18.46 15.20
CA PRO A 108 18.07 -18.90 15.68
C PRO A 108 19.16 -18.59 14.64
N GLN A 109 20.19 -17.86 15.06
CA GLN A 109 21.30 -17.47 14.22
C GLN A 109 22.60 -18.11 14.73
N ARG A 110 23.38 -18.73 13.83
CA ARG A 110 24.67 -19.38 14.15
C ARG A 110 25.89 -18.60 13.66
N ASP A 111 25.67 -17.63 12.79
CA ASP A 111 26.68 -16.77 12.19
C ASP A 111 26.55 -15.32 12.69
N ILE A 112 27.50 -14.46 12.33
CA ILE A 112 27.49 -13.02 12.65
C ILE A 112 26.96 -12.17 11.48
N SER A 113 26.29 -12.80 10.51
CA SER A 113 25.78 -12.10 9.33
C SER A 113 24.74 -11.05 9.72
N ARG A 114 24.75 -9.92 9.01
CA ARG A 114 23.72 -8.90 9.19
C ARG A 114 22.40 -9.42 8.61
N ARG A 115 21.39 -9.54 9.46
CA ARG A 115 19.99 -9.81 9.07
C ARG A 115 19.12 -8.64 9.45
N THR A 116 18.10 -8.37 8.63
CA THR A 116 17.15 -7.29 8.88
C THR A 116 15.73 -7.81 8.70
N ALA A 117 14.93 -7.72 9.75
CA ALA A 117 13.50 -7.96 9.68
C ALA A 117 12.80 -6.64 9.36
N SER A 118 12.58 -6.39 8.07
CA SER A 118 11.97 -5.18 7.52
C SER A 118 10.60 -5.44 6.88
N PHE A 119 9.59 -4.68 7.29
CA PHE A 119 8.26 -4.76 6.69
C PHE A 119 7.53 -3.43 6.74
N GLN A 120 6.54 -3.28 5.85
CA GLN A 120 5.57 -2.19 5.88
C GLN A 120 4.23 -2.70 6.42
N TYR A 121 3.48 -1.82 7.05
CA TYR A 121 2.16 -2.10 7.58
C TYR A 121 1.17 -1.00 7.19
N GLU A 122 -0.07 -1.39 6.97
CA GLU A 122 -1.22 -0.50 6.75
C GLU A 122 -2.42 -0.98 7.55
N LEU A 123 -3.15 -0.04 8.14
CA LEU A 123 -4.37 -0.27 8.90
C LEU A 123 -5.55 0.30 8.13
N LEU A 124 -6.41 -0.60 7.68
CA LEU A 124 -7.65 -0.28 6.99
C LEU A 124 -8.79 -0.24 8.00
N SER A 125 -9.38 0.93 8.20
CA SER A 125 -10.59 1.07 9.01
C SER A 125 -11.83 0.84 8.15
N ASN A 126 -12.72 -0.04 8.58
CA ASN A 126 -14.00 -0.24 7.90
C ASN A 126 -15.12 0.36 8.77
N HIS A 127 -15.80 1.37 8.24
CA HIS A 127 -17.02 1.93 8.84
C HIS A 127 -18.27 1.12 8.48
N SER A 128 -18.17 0.23 7.48
CA SER A 128 -19.29 -0.50 6.91
C SER A 128 -19.39 -1.92 7.45
N ALA A 129 -20.56 -2.29 7.94
CA ALA A 129 -20.94 -3.66 8.28
C ALA A 129 -21.27 -4.50 7.04
N ALA A 130 -20.51 -4.35 5.95
CA ALA A 130 -20.61 -5.26 4.82
C ALA A 130 -19.92 -6.57 5.22
N GLY A 131 -20.71 -7.65 5.26
CA GLY A 131 -20.26 -8.99 5.60
C GLY A 131 -19.19 -9.51 4.62
N PRO A 132 -18.55 -10.64 4.94
CA PRO A 132 -17.46 -11.21 4.15
C PRO A 132 -17.90 -11.82 2.81
N ASP A 133 -19.15 -11.60 2.39
CA ASP A 133 -19.83 -12.32 1.30
C ASP A 133 -20.00 -11.48 0.01
N PHE A 134 -19.16 -10.47 -0.18
CA PHE A 134 -19.01 -9.87 -1.51
C PHE A 134 -18.11 -10.78 -2.33
N THR A 135 -18.70 -11.52 -3.28
CA THR A 135 -17.96 -12.40 -4.19
C THR A 135 -16.75 -11.65 -4.75
N THR A 136 -15.57 -12.28 -4.66
CA THR A 136 -14.29 -11.74 -5.13
C THR A 136 -14.40 -11.21 -6.56
N MET A 137 -15.21 -11.89 -7.39
CA MET A 137 -15.56 -11.48 -8.77
C MET A 137 -16.28 -10.12 -8.87
N ALA A 138 -17.25 -9.81 -8.00
CA ALA A 138 -17.98 -8.54 -8.04
C ALA A 138 -17.08 -7.36 -7.64
N LEU A 139 -16.21 -7.56 -6.64
CA LEU A 139 -15.21 -6.59 -6.24
C LEU A 139 -14.21 -6.31 -7.38
N VAL A 140 -13.71 -7.38 -7.99
CA VAL A 140 -12.82 -7.30 -9.14
C VAL A 140 -13.46 -6.58 -10.33
N LYS A 141 -14.72 -6.88 -10.64
CA LYS A 141 -15.46 -6.22 -11.72
C LYS A 141 -15.66 -4.73 -11.43
N ALA A 142 -15.88 -4.36 -10.17
CA ALA A 142 -15.97 -2.96 -9.76
C ALA A 142 -14.63 -2.22 -9.88
N MET A 143 -13.49 -2.89 -9.70
CA MET A 143 -12.16 -2.28 -9.83
C MET A 143 -11.70 -2.10 -11.28
N CYS A 144 -12.14 -2.97 -12.20
CA CYS A 144 -11.70 -2.93 -13.60
C CYS A 144 -12.65 -2.18 -14.54
N ARG A 145 -13.83 -1.77 -14.09
CA ARG A 145 -14.74 -0.97 -14.93
C ARG A 145 -14.24 0.47 -15.04
N PRO A 146 -14.51 1.15 -16.16
CA PRO A 146 -14.30 2.59 -16.23
C PRO A 146 -15.09 3.32 -15.13
N CYS A 147 -14.47 4.35 -14.57
CA CYS A 147 -15.13 5.24 -13.61
C CYS A 147 -16.26 6.00 -14.29
N ASP A 148 -17.36 6.19 -13.57
CA ASP A 148 -18.40 7.14 -14.00
C ASP A 148 -17.96 8.60 -13.75
N ASN A 149 -18.79 9.55 -14.20
CA ASN A 149 -18.47 10.97 -14.08
C ASN A 149 -18.29 11.43 -12.63
N MET A 150 -19.10 10.93 -11.69
CA MET A 150 -19.00 11.32 -10.28
C MET A 150 -17.77 10.70 -9.63
N GLU A 151 -17.51 9.42 -9.89
CA GLU A 151 -16.31 8.73 -9.42
C GLU A 151 -15.04 9.42 -9.91
N LEU A 152 -15.02 9.82 -11.19
CA LEU A 152 -13.90 10.56 -11.77
C LEU A 152 -13.69 11.92 -11.11
N LEU A 153 -14.77 12.67 -10.88
CA LEU A 153 -14.71 13.98 -10.21
C LEU A 153 -14.30 13.85 -8.73
N MET A 154 -14.70 12.78 -8.04
CA MET A 154 -14.26 12.53 -6.67
C MET A 154 -12.80 12.06 -6.62
N ALA A 155 -12.36 11.25 -7.59
CA ALA A 155 -11.01 10.69 -7.64
C ALA A 155 -9.94 11.80 -7.66
N ILE A 156 -10.14 12.87 -8.43
CA ILE A 156 -9.19 14.00 -8.44
C ILE A 156 -9.03 14.69 -7.07
N CYS A 157 -10.05 14.60 -6.20
CA CYS A 157 -10.04 15.25 -4.89
C CYS A 157 -9.48 14.34 -3.79
N SER A 158 -9.74 13.03 -3.85
CA SER A 158 -9.43 12.09 -2.77
C SER A 158 -8.22 11.21 -3.03
N SER A 159 -7.74 11.09 -4.27
CA SER A 159 -6.61 10.23 -4.61
C SER A 159 -5.29 10.72 -4.02
N ASP A 160 -4.42 9.78 -3.65
CA ASP A 160 -3.06 10.10 -3.20
C ASP A 160 -2.20 10.66 -4.32
N PHE A 161 -2.47 10.28 -5.57
CA PHE A 161 -1.83 10.86 -6.76
C PHE A 161 -2.84 11.19 -7.86
N VAL A 162 -2.53 12.25 -8.60
CA VAL A 162 -3.24 12.69 -9.82
C VAL A 162 -2.20 13.20 -10.81
N VAL A 163 -2.03 12.51 -11.94
CA VAL A 163 -1.01 12.83 -12.94
C VAL A 163 -1.57 12.77 -14.36
N LYS A 164 -1.15 13.70 -15.22
CA LYS A 164 -1.35 13.62 -16.67
C LYS A 164 -0.13 12.98 -17.32
N GLY A 165 -0.36 12.00 -18.18
CA GLY A 165 0.74 11.32 -18.87
C GLY A 165 0.27 10.35 -19.95
N SER A 166 1.22 9.57 -20.47
CA SER A 166 0.97 8.57 -21.50
C SER A 166 1.54 7.20 -21.09
N ILE A 167 0.93 6.13 -21.61
CA ILE A 167 1.37 4.76 -21.32
C ILE A 167 2.60 4.45 -22.17
N ARG A 168 3.76 4.28 -21.54
CA ARG A 168 4.99 3.90 -22.22
C ARG A 168 5.01 2.40 -22.50
N ASN A 169 4.72 1.60 -21.47
CA ASN A 169 4.75 0.15 -21.52
C ASN A 169 3.71 -0.44 -20.56
N VAL A 170 3.32 -1.70 -20.82
CA VAL A 170 2.52 -2.50 -19.90
C VAL A 170 3.20 -3.87 -19.79
N SER A 171 3.46 -4.31 -18.56
CA SER A 171 3.96 -5.65 -18.27
C SER A 171 2.95 -6.43 -17.43
N HIS A 172 2.91 -7.74 -17.62
CA HIS A 172 1.98 -8.64 -16.96
C HIS A 172 2.74 -9.65 -16.11
N ASP A 173 2.33 -9.80 -14.87
CA ASP A 173 2.89 -10.74 -13.90
C ASP A 173 1.80 -11.76 -13.55
N SER A 174 1.81 -12.88 -14.28
CA SER A 174 0.82 -13.95 -14.11
C SER A 174 0.94 -14.66 -12.78
N GLU A 175 2.14 -14.73 -12.19
CA GLU A 175 2.36 -15.37 -10.89
C GLU A 175 1.64 -14.59 -9.79
N ASN A 176 1.77 -13.26 -9.80
CA ASN A 176 1.17 -12.38 -8.80
C ASN A 176 -0.24 -11.88 -9.17
N HIS A 177 -0.77 -12.25 -10.34
CA HIS A 177 -2.06 -11.78 -10.87
C HIS A 177 -2.14 -10.24 -11.01
N MET A 178 -1.00 -9.62 -11.34
CA MET A 178 -0.82 -8.17 -11.43
C MET A 178 -0.41 -7.72 -12.83
N SER A 179 -0.67 -6.46 -13.13
CA SER A 179 -0.15 -5.75 -14.30
C SER A 179 0.46 -4.43 -13.86
N GLN A 180 1.60 -4.10 -14.45
CA GLN A 180 2.28 -2.84 -14.22
C GLN A 180 2.19 -1.98 -15.48
N VAL A 181 1.73 -0.75 -15.31
CA VAL A 181 1.65 0.28 -16.34
C VAL A 181 2.77 1.28 -16.09
N ASP A 182 3.74 1.35 -17.00
CA ASP A 182 4.81 2.33 -16.92
C ASP A 182 4.36 3.63 -17.59
N VAL A 183 4.26 4.71 -16.80
CA VAL A 183 3.72 5.99 -17.26
C VAL A 183 4.86 7.00 -17.47
N SER A 184 4.83 7.68 -18.61
CA SER A 184 5.58 8.92 -18.82
C SER A 184 4.68 10.08 -18.41
N VAL A 185 5.12 10.84 -17.41
CA VAL A 185 4.35 11.89 -16.76
C VAL A 185 4.70 13.24 -17.38
N GLN A 186 3.67 13.95 -17.83
CA GLN A 186 3.79 15.31 -18.35
C GLN A 186 3.52 16.35 -17.26
N LYS A 187 2.57 16.07 -16.36
CA LYS A 187 2.23 16.96 -15.26
C LYS A 187 1.80 16.16 -14.03
N VAL A 188 2.37 16.50 -12.87
CA VAL A 188 1.92 16.01 -11.57
C VAL A 188 1.03 17.08 -10.95
N TYR A 189 -0.24 16.78 -10.74
CA TYR A 189 -1.16 17.67 -10.01
C TYR A 189 -1.12 17.40 -8.52
N ARG A 190 -0.96 16.14 -8.14
CA ARG A 190 -0.84 15.69 -6.75
C ARG A 190 -0.04 14.39 -6.70
N GLN A 191 0.82 14.25 -5.69
CA GLN A 191 1.33 12.97 -5.23
C GLN A 191 1.71 13.08 -3.76
N LYS A 192 1.25 12.14 -2.93
CA LYS A 192 1.51 12.12 -1.48
C LYS A 192 3.00 11.85 -1.19
N ASN A 193 3.54 10.81 -1.81
CA ASN A 193 4.97 10.48 -1.79
C ASN A 193 5.57 10.59 -3.19
N GLN A 194 6.89 10.38 -3.31
CA GLN A 194 7.64 10.50 -4.56
C GLN A 194 7.53 9.24 -5.43
N ILE A 195 6.30 8.89 -5.85
CA ILE A 195 6.06 7.71 -6.69
C ILE A 195 6.54 7.95 -8.12
N PHE A 196 6.26 9.15 -8.63
CA PHE A 196 6.72 9.61 -9.94
C PHE A 196 7.94 10.48 -9.73
N GLN A 197 9.04 10.10 -10.37
CA GLN A 197 10.34 10.75 -10.20
C GLN A 197 10.91 11.14 -11.55
N GLN A 198 11.74 12.17 -11.53
CA GLN A 198 12.47 12.60 -12.70
C GLN A 198 13.64 11.65 -12.96
N GLU A 199 13.72 11.09 -14.16
CA GLU A 199 14.84 10.24 -14.55
C GLU A 199 16.11 11.08 -14.68
N GLU A 200 17.19 10.62 -14.04
CA GLU A 200 18.50 11.26 -14.10
C GLU A 200 19.00 11.28 -15.56
N GLY A 201 19.25 12.49 -16.08
CA GLY A 201 19.74 12.71 -17.43
C GLY A 201 18.69 13.19 -18.43
N SER A 202 17.56 12.48 -18.57
CA SER A 202 16.50 12.87 -19.53
C SER A 202 15.63 14.00 -19.02
N GLY A 203 15.52 14.16 -17.69
CA GLY A 203 14.59 15.11 -17.10
C GLY A 203 13.12 14.69 -17.24
N GLU A 204 12.84 13.51 -17.79
CA GLU A 204 11.47 13.00 -17.94
C GLU A 204 10.96 12.44 -16.62
N TRP A 205 9.73 12.82 -16.25
CA TRP A 205 9.06 12.24 -15.09
C TRP A 205 8.46 10.89 -15.47
N ARG A 206 8.71 9.87 -14.64
CA ARG A 206 8.24 8.51 -14.87
C ARG A 206 7.86 7.82 -13.57
N GLY A 207 6.97 6.84 -13.67
CA GLY A 207 6.63 6.00 -12.53
C GLY A 207 5.74 4.81 -12.91
N PRO A 208 5.85 3.69 -12.18
CA PRO A 208 5.00 2.53 -12.39
C PRO A 208 3.66 2.68 -11.64
N ILE A 209 2.58 2.21 -12.25
CA ILE A 209 1.26 2.08 -11.63
C ILE A 209 0.81 0.63 -11.70
N GLN A 210 0.41 0.05 -10.57
CA GLN A 210 -0.08 -1.31 -10.44
C GLN A 210 -1.59 -1.39 -10.68
N THR A 211 -2.02 -2.48 -11.28
CA THR A 211 -3.44 -2.84 -11.44
C THR A 211 -3.58 -4.36 -11.53
N LEU A 212 -4.81 -4.86 -11.48
CA LEU A 212 -5.09 -6.29 -11.50
C LEU A 212 -4.96 -6.84 -12.93
N LEU A 213 -4.38 -8.03 -13.08
CA LEU A 213 -4.18 -8.66 -14.39
C LEU A 213 -5.49 -8.85 -15.17
N GLN A 214 -6.56 -9.17 -14.46
CA GLN A 214 -7.92 -9.29 -15.00
C GLN A 214 -8.52 -8.01 -15.59
N CYS A 215 -7.96 -6.84 -15.29
CA CYS A 215 -8.37 -5.60 -15.95
C CYS A 215 -7.90 -5.53 -17.41
N GLN A 216 -7.00 -6.45 -17.83
CA GLN A 216 -6.53 -6.60 -19.21
C GLN A 216 -6.04 -5.28 -19.84
N VAL A 217 -5.35 -4.48 -19.03
CA VAL A 217 -4.84 -3.18 -19.47
C VAL A 217 -3.85 -3.38 -20.61
N LYS A 218 -3.93 -2.51 -21.61
CA LYS A 218 -3.06 -2.50 -22.79
C LYS A 218 -2.50 -1.11 -22.99
N LYS A 219 -1.36 -1.03 -23.68
CA LYS A 219 -0.80 0.25 -24.11
C LYS A 219 -1.78 0.93 -25.08
N GLY A 220 -2.43 1.98 -24.59
CA GLY A 220 -3.24 2.89 -25.40
C GLY A 220 -2.44 4.14 -25.79
N GLY A 221 -2.70 4.67 -26.98
CA GLY A 221 -2.14 5.96 -27.40
C GLY A 221 -2.88 7.16 -26.78
N GLY A 222 -2.21 8.31 -26.72
CA GLY A 222 -2.73 9.58 -26.22
C GLY A 222 -2.47 9.83 -24.73
N ASP A 223 -2.98 10.96 -24.25
CA ASP A 223 -2.84 11.38 -22.86
C ASP A 223 -4.00 10.89 -22.01
N PHE A 224 -3.67 10.47 -20.79
CA PHE A 224 -4.59 9.99 -19.78
C PHE A 224 -4.42 10.81 -18.50
N LEU A 225 -5.50 10.92 -17.73
CA LEU A 225 -5.42 11.37 -16.35
C LEU A 225 -5.39 10.15 -15.45
N PHE A 226 -4.25 9.84 -14.85
CA PHE A 226 -4.13 8.75 -13.89
C PHE A 226 -4.41 9.25 -12.49
N THR A 227 -5.34 8.59 -11.81
CA THR A 227 -5.67 8.80 -10.41
C THR A 227 -5.53 7.49 -9.66
N GLY A 228 -5.27 7.54 -8.36
CA GLY A 228 -5.16 6.33 -7.56
C GLY A 228 -4.64 6.57 -6.16
N ASN A 229 -4.49 5.48 -5.43
CA ASN A 229 -4.02 5.51 -4.06
C ASN A 229 -2.66 4.83 -3.97
N GLU A 230 -1.91 5.18 -2.94
CA GLU A 230 -0.65 4.52 -2.64
C GLU A 230 -0.89 3.42 -1.62
N HIS A 231 -0.39 2.22 -1.92
CA HIS A 231 -0.33 1.13 -0.95
C HIS A 231 1.08 0.58 -0.93
N PHE A 232 1.69 0.54 0.25
CA PHE A 232 3.01 -0.02 0.50
C PHE A 232 4.10 0.62 -0.38
N GLY A 233 4.02 1.95 -0.58
CA GLY A 233 4.95 2.69 -1.44
C GLY A 233 4.71 2.49 -2.95
N GLU A 234 3.67 1.76 -3.35
CA GLU A 234 3.35 1.48 -4.75
C GLU A 234 2.08 2.22 -5.16
N ALA A 235 2.07 2.85 -6.34
CA ALA A 235 0.86 3.43 -6.90
C ALA A 235 -0.10 2.32 -7.38
N TRP A 236 -1.35 2.39 -6.94
CA TRP A 236 -2.44 1.53 -7.40
C TRP A 236 -3.45 2.33 -8.21
N LEU A 237 -3.78 1.83 -9.39
CA LEU A 237 -4.67 2.50 -10.32
C LEU A 237 -6.10 2.60 -9.79
N GLY A 238 -6.64 3.82 -9.75
CA GLY A 238 -8.06 4.11 -9.54
C GLY A 238 -8.76 4.35 -10.89
N CYS A 239 -8.80 5.59 -11.35
CA CYS A 239 -9.34 5.96 -12.67
C CYS A 239 -8.23 6.36 -13.66
N ALA A 240 -8.41 5.99 -14.94
CA ALA A 240 -7.54 6.43 -16.04
C ALA A 240 -8.34 6.79 -17.32
N PRO A 241 -9.21 7.82 -17.29
CA PRO A 241 -9.83 8.32 -18.51
C PRO A 241 -8.80 8.95 -19.44
N ARG A 242 -9.15 9.11 -20.71
CA ARG A 242 -8.40 10.01 -21.59
C ARG A 242 -8.53 11.43 -21.07
N PHE A 243 -7.44 12.19 -21.11
CA PHE A 243 -7.41 13.54 -20.54
C PHE A 243 -8.46 14.45 -21.20
N LYS A 244 -8.65 14.32 -22.52
CA LYS A 244 -9.69 15.06 -23.27
C LYS A 244 -11.12 14.80 -22.76
N ASP A 245 -11.42 13.56 -22.39
CA ASP A 245 -12.76 13.16 -21.98
C ASP A 245 -13.02 13.66 -20.54
N PHE A 246 -12.00 13.58 -19.68
CA PHE A 246 -12.02 14.19 -18.35
C PHE A 246 -12.27 15.70 -18.40
N THR A 247 -11.58 16.44 -19.28
CA THR A 247 -11.74 17.89 -19.39
C THR A 247 -13.19 18.29 -19.67
N LEU A 248 -13.88 17.55 -20.56
CA LEU A 248 -15.29 17.78 -20.85
C LEU A 248 -16.18 17.54 -19.63
N VAL A 249 -15.95 16.44 -18.90
CA VAL A 249 -16.68 16.11 -17.67
C VAL A 249 -16.48 17.17 -16.59
N TYR A 250 -15.23 17.60 -16.36
CA TYR A 250 -14.89 18.59 -15.35
C TYR A 250 -15.48 19.98 -15.68
N GLN A 251 -15.39 20.43 -16.93
CA GLN A 251 -15.96 21.71 -17.35
C GLN A 251 -17.49 21.73 -17.19
N ALA A 252 -18.17 20.66 -17.63
CA ALA A 252 -19.63 20.54 -17.46
C ALA A 252 -20.06 20.53 -15.99
N ALA A 253 -19.26 19.94 -15.10
CA ALA A 253 -19.52 19.97 -13.65
C ALA A 253 -19.27 21.36 -13.06
N ARG A 254 -18.20 22.04 -13.50
CA ARG A 254 -17.83 23.38 -13.05
C ARG A 254 -18.88 24.43 -13.44
N GLU A 255 -19.38 24.39 -14.68
CA GLU A 255 -20.46 25.29 -15.14
C GLU A 255 -21.75 25.16 -14.31
N ARG A 256 -21.99 23.96 -13.76
CA ARG A 256 -23.15 23.66 -12.90
C ARG A 256 -22.87 23.88 -11.41
N GLY A 257 -21.65 24.26 -11.02
CA GLY A 257 -21.24 24.36 -9.61
C GLY A 257 -21.30 23.02 -8.86
N ALA A 258 -21.14 21.91 -9.58
CA ALA A 258 -21.24 20.54 -9.05
C ALA A 258 -19.88 19.85 -8.89
N ASN A 259 -18.78 20.59 -9.00
CA ASN A 259 -17.44 20.04 -8.80
C ASN A 259 -17.16 19.84 -7.30
N PRO A 260 -16.69 18.64 -6.89
CA PRO A 260 -16.38 18.36 -5.48
C PRO A 260 -15.11 19.06 -4.99
N CYS A 261 -14.21 19.46 -5.90
CA CYS A 261 -13.06 20.31 -5.62
C CYS A 261 -12.63 21.10 -6.87
N GLU A 262 -11.76 22.08 -6.68
CA GLU A 262 -11.11 22.80 -7.79
C GLU A 262 -9.92 22.01 -8.33
N PHE A 263 -9.75 22.04 -9.66
CA PHE A 263 -8.70 21.36 -10.40
C PHE A 263 -8.19 22.25 -11.54
N GLU A 264 -6.88 22.42 -11.61
CA GLU A 264 -6.23 23.23 -12.64
C GLU A 264 -6.01 22.41 -13.90
N LEU A 265 -6.69 22.74 -15.00
CA LEU A 265 -6.54 22.01 -16.26
C LEU A 265 -5.25 22.33 -17.04
N ASN A 266 -4.59 23.46 -16.73
CA ASN A 266 -3.44 24.01 -17.47
C ASN A 266 -2.11 23.60 -16.85
#